data_AF-A0A7V8G914-F1
#
_entry.id   AF-A0A7V8G914-F1
#
_cell.length_a   1.000
_cell.length_b   1.000
_cell.length_c   1.000
_cell.angle_alpha   90.00
_cell.angle_beta   90.00
_cell.angle_gamma   90.00
#
_symmetry.space_group_name_H-M   'P 1'
#
loop_
_entity.id
_entity.type
_entity.pdbx_description
1 polymer ?
#
loop_
_entity_poly.entity_id
_entity_poly.type
_entity_poly.pdbx_seq_one_letter_code
_entity_poly.pdbx_strand_id
1 'polypeptide(L)'
;MSGEVVELLRTQPEIALFLVLAIGHAVGAIRFGPIQLGGICGTLIAALMVGQLGIRVDDSVKNVFFMLFIFALGYAGGPQFFANLDAKGLRLGLLCLVEVVAV
;
A
#
# COMPACT_ATOMS: atom_id res chain seq x y z
N MET A 1 31.90 6.63 -1.01
CA MET A 1 31.19 5.38 -1.37
C MET A 1 29.72 5.37 -0.92
N SER A 2 29.36 5.75 0.31
CA SER A 2 27.94 5.83 0.73
C SER A 2 27.17 7.02 0.13
N GLY A 3 27.84 8.13 -0.21
CA GLY A 3 27.23 9.32 -0.82
C GLY A 3 26.70 9.12 -2.25
N GLU A 4 27.46 8.43 -3.11
CA GLU A 4 27.08 8.22 -4.53
C GLU A 4 25.81 7.38 -4.67
N VAL A 5 25.63 6.37 -3.81
CA VAL A 5 24.43 5.54 -3.82
C VAL A 5 23.19 6.38 -3.49
N VAL A 6 23.30 7.27 -2.51
CA VAL A 6 22.20 8.18 -2.14
C VAL A 6 21.91 9.19 -3.25
N GLU A 7 22.94 9.65 -3.95
CA GLU A 7 22.82 10.60 -5.06
C GLU A 7 22.19 9.97 -6.32
N LEU A 8 22.55 8.72 -6.63
CA LEU A 8 21.89 7.91 -7.65
C LEU A 8 20.41 7.66 -7.34
N LEU A 9 20.09 7.29 -6.08
CA LEU A 9 18.70 7.10 -5.65
C LEU A 9 17.89 8.41 -5.69
N ARG A 10 18.54 9.55 -5.54
CA ARG A 10 17.90 10.88 -5.65
C ARG A 10 17.68 11.32 -7.10
N THR A 11 18.55 10.90 -8.01
CA THR A 11 18.48 11.22 -9.44
C THR A 11 17.47 10.33 -10.18
N GLN A 12 17.29 9.09 -9.71
CA GLN A 12 16.42 8.08 -10.31
C GLN A 12 15.53 7.45 -9.22
N PRO A 13 14.44 8.12 -8.80
CA PRO A 13 13.58 7.65 -7.71
C PRO A 13 12.92 6.29 -8.00
N GLU A 14 12.83 5.89 -9.27
CA GLU A 14 12.34 4.58 -9.69
C GLU A 14 13.20 3.43 -9.12
N ILE A 15 14.52 3.61 -9.08
CA ILE A 15 15.46 2.62 -8.54
C ILE A 15 15.24 2.47 -7.03
N ALA A 16 15.02 3.58 -6.32
CA ALA A 16 14.69 3.56 -4.90
C ALA A 16 13.39 2.78 -4.64
N LEU A 17 12.39 2.95 -5.51
CA LEU A 17 11.10 2.27 -5.42
C LEU A 17 11.25 0.74 -5.58
N PHE A 18 11.97 0.29 -6.61
CA PHE A 18 12.22 -1.14 -6.82
C PHE A 18 13.09 -1.75 -5.71
N LEU A 19 14.08 -1.01 -5.20
CA LEU A 19 14.94 -1.46 -4.10
C LEU A 19 14.13 -1.67 -2.82
N VAL A 20 13.25 -0.73 -2.48
CA VAL A 20 12.34 -0.84 -1.34
C VAL A 20 11.40 -2.03 -1.49
N LEU A 21 10.84 -2.25 -2.69
CA LEU A 21 9.98 -3.40 -2.96
C LEU A 21 10.74 -4.71 -2.78
N ALA A 22 11.95 -4.83 -3.35
CA ALA A 22 12.76 -6.03 -3.26
C ALA A 22 13.17 -6.33 -1.82
N ILE A 23 13.76 -5.35 -1.12
CA ILE A 23 14.23 -5.52 0.26
C ILE A 23 13.05 -5.73 1.20
N GLY A 24 12.01 -4.90 1.10
CA GLY A 24 10.85 -4.98 1.97
C GLY A 24 10.06 -6.28 1.80
N HIS A 25 9.93 -6.78 0.57
CA HIS A 25 9.28 -8.07 0.33
C HIS A 25 10.15 -9.23 0.83
N ALA A 26 11.46 -9.18 0.59
CA ALA A 26 12.40 -10.19 1.08
C ALA A 26 12.38 -10.26 2.62
N VAL A 27 12.46 -9.11 3.29
CA VAL A 27 12.42 -9.01 4.76
C VAL A 27 11.03 -9.42 5.29
N GLY A 28 9.95 -8.97 4.67
CA GLY A 28 8.59 -9.33 5.04
C GLY A 28 8.27 -10.83 4.86
N ALA A 29 8.98 -11.50 3.95
CA ALA A 29 8.88 -12.94 3.74
C ALA A 29 9.61 -13.75 4.83
N ILE A 30 10.56 -13.16 5.56
CA ILE A 30 11.26 -13.83 6.67
C ILE A 30 10.25 -14.16 7.76
N ARG A 31 10.21 -15.44 8.16
CA ARG A 31 9.32 -15.94 9.21
C ARG A 31 10.02 -15.81 10.56
N PHE A 32 9.42 -15.08 11.49
CA PHE A 32 9.86 -15.01 12.87
C PHE A 32 8.95 -15.89 13.72
N GLY A 33 9.29 -17.18 13.81
CA GLY A 33 8.50 -18.18 14.54
C GLY A 33 7.13 -18.43 13.86
N PRO A 34 6.00 -18.35 14.59
CA PRO A 34 4.67 -18.57 14.01
C PRO A 34 4.15 -17.39 13.19
N ILE A 35 4.83 -16.24 13.23
CA ILE A 35 4.36 -14.98 12.61
C ILE A 35 5.19 -14.69 11.36
N GLN A 36 4.48 -14.32 10.29
CA GLN A 36 5.07 -13.80 9.07
C GLN A 36 4.48 -12.41 8.81
N LEU A 37 5.34 -11.41 8.66
CA LEU A 37 4.91 -10.04 8.36
C LEU A 37 4.17 -10.00 7.02
N GLY A 38 4.59 -10.82 6.06
CA GLY A 38 4.06 -10.85 4.72
C GLY A 38 4.74 -9.82 3.83
N GLY A 39 4.78 -10.10 2.53
CA GLY A 39 5.46 -9.24 1.55
C GLY A 39 4.92 -7.81 1.54
N ILE A 40 3.59 -7.64 1.65
CA ILE A 40 2.93 -6.32 1.60
C ILE A 40 3.26 -5.47 2.83
N CYS A 41 3.13 -6.00 4.04
CA CYS A 41 3.48 -5.22 5.24
C CYS A 41 4.99 -4.93 5.31
N GLY A 42 5.84 -5.88 4.89
CA GLY A 42 7.29 -5.68 4.86
C GLY A 42 7.72 -4.57 3.90
N THR A 43 7.11 -4.48 2.70
CA THR A 43 7.37 -3.39 1.76
C THR A 43 6.90 -2.04 2.27
N LEU A 44 5.76 -1.96 2.96
CA LEU A 44 5.28 -0.71 3.55
C LEU A 44 6.23 -0.18 4.64
N ILE A 45 6.72 -1.05 5.53
CA ILE A 45 7.67 -0.66 6.58
C ILE A 45 8.99 -0.18 5.96
N ALA A 46 9.52 -0.91 4.99
CA ALA A 46 10.74 -0.53 4.28
C ALA A 46 10.57 0.81 3.55
N ALA A 47 9.42 1.04 2.91
CA ALA A 47 9.11 2.30 2.25
C ALA A 47 9.05 3.47 3.24
N LEU A 48 8.48 3.25 4.43
CA LEU A 48 8.39 4.27 5.46
C LEU A 48 9.78 4.64 6.01
N MET A 49 10.65 3.65 6.23
CA MET A 49 12.04 3.87 6.64
C MET A 49 12.86 4.63 5.59
N VAL A 50 12.78 4.21 4.33
CA VAL A 50 13.51 4.85 3.23
C VAL A 50 12.93 6.24 2.91
N GLY A 51 11.63 6.44 3.09
CA GLY A 51 10.96 7.73 2.91
C GLY A 51 11.48 8.83 3.86
N GLN A 52 11.97 8.45 5.06
CA GLN A 52 12.61 9.41 5.99
C GLN A 52 13.92 10.00 5.44
N LEU A 53 14.53 9.40 4.41
CA LEU A 53 15.76 9.89 3.79
C LEU A 53 15.54 11.09 2.84
N GLY A 54 14.29 11.53 2.66
CA GLY A 54 13.96 12.71 1.86
C GLY A 54 14.04 12.48 0.35
N ILE A 55 13.97 11.22 -0.11
CA ILE A 55 13.86 10.88 -1.53
C ILE A 55 12.50 11.37 -2.03
N ARG A 56 12.51 12.32 -2.96
CA ARG A 56 11.29 12.84 -3.58
C ARG A 56 10.99 12.06 -4.84
N VAL A 57 9.83 11.41 -4.86
CA VAL A 57 9.27 10.74 -6.03
C VAL A 57 8.40 11.76 -6.76
N ASP A 58 8.45 11.76 -8.09
CA ASP A 58 7.57 12.61 -8.92
C ASP A 58 6.09 12.28 -8.68
N ASP A 59 5.25 13.31 -8.65
CA ASP A 59 3.81 13.15 -8.39
C ASP A 59 3.12 12.28 -9.45
N SER A 60 3.61 12.25 -10.69
CA SER A 60 3.08 11.41 -11.77
C SER A 60 3.26 9.93 -11.44
N VAL A 61 4.44 9.55 -10.92
CA VAL A 61 4.74 8.17 -10.53
C VAL A 61 3.83 7.77 -9.37
N LYS A 62 3.72 8.62 -8.35
CA LYS A 62 2.81 8.39 -7.22
C LYS A 62 1.37 8.17 -7.68
N ASN A 63 0.88 9.00 -8.61
CA ASN A 63 -0.48 8.89 -9.14
C ASN A 63 -0.70 7.58 -9.89
N VAL A 64 0.23 7.17 -10.76
CA VAL A 64 0.12 5.90 -11.50
C VAL A 64 0.08 4.70 -10.55
N PHE A 65 1.00 4.62 -9.59
CA PHE A 65 1.01 3.52 -8.60
C PHE A 65 -0.25 3.52 -7.73
N PHE A 66 -0.75 4.68 -7.35
CA PHE A 66 -2.00 4.80 -6.61
C PHE A 66 -3.21 4.34 -7.43
N MET A 67 -3.23 4.68 -8.72
CA MET A 67 -4.28 4.25 -9.65
C MET A 67 -4.27 2.73 -9.84
N LEU A 68 -3.07 2.14 -10.02
CA LEU A 68 -2.89 0.69 -10.07
C LEU A 68 -3.29 0.01 -8.76
N PHE A 69 -2.99 0.62 -7.62
CA PHE A 69 -3.39 0.11 -6.30
C PHE A 69 -4.92 0.10 -6.13
N ILE A 70 -5.62 1.20 -6.39
CA ILE A 70 -7.09 1.25 -6.30
C ILE A 70 -7.71 0.29 -7.32
N PHE A 71 -7.15 0.20 -8.53
CA PHE A 71 -7.62 -0.74 -9.54
C PHE A 71 -7.50 -2.20 -9.07
N ALA A 72 -6.32 -2.60 -8.58
CA ALA A 72 -6.09 -3.95 -8.07
C ALA A 72 -6.94 -4.26 -6.83
N LEU A 73 -7.05 -3.32 -5.89
CA LEU A 73 -7.88 -3.46 -4.70
C LEU A 73 -9.37 -3.57 -5.07
N GLY A 74 -9.82 -2.77 -6.02
CA GLY A 74 -11.19 -2.81 -6.56
C GLY A 74 -11.47 -4.12 -7.30
N TYR A 75 -10.51 -4.65 -8.06
CA TYR A 75 -10.67 -5.92 -8.76
C TYR A 75 -10.69 -7.12 -7.80
N ALA A 76 -9.78 -7.16 -6.83
CA ALA A 76 -9.69 -8.26 -5.86
C ALA A 76 -10.83 -8.25 -4.84
N GLY A 77 -11.21 -7.06 -4.34
CA GLY A 77 -12.25 -6.89 -3.34
C GLY A 77 -13.65 -6.66 -3.90
N GLY A 78 -13.77 -6.22 -5.16
CA GLY A 78 -15.02 -5.82 -5.79
C GLY A 78 -16.08 -6.92 -5.78
N PRO A 79 -15.83 -8.11 -6.36
CA PRO A 79 -16.81 -9.19 -6.38
C PRO A 79 -17.28 -9.58 -4.98
N GLN A 80 -16.36 -9.64 -4.02
CA GLN A 80 -16.68 -9.98 -2.63
C GLN A 80 -17.48 -8.87 -1.94
N PHE A 81 -17.19 -7.60 -2.22
CA PHE A 81 -17.95 -6.46 -1.72
C PHE A 81 -19.38 -6.47 -2.27
N PHE A 82 -19.56 -6.61 -3.58
CA PHE A 82 -20.89 -6.69 -4.20
C PHE A 82 -21.66 -7.95 -3.80
N ALA A 83 -20.99 -9.09 -3.61
CA ALA A 83 -21.62 -10.30 -3.08
C ALA A 83 -22.13 -10.12 -1.63
N ASN A 84 -21.50 -9.25 -0.84
CA ASN A 84 -21.94 -8.91 0.51
C ASN A 84 -22.97 -7.77 0.55
N LEU A 85 -23.18 -7.03 -0.55
CA LEU A 85 -24.25 -6.04 -0.71
C LEU A 85 -25.61 -6.70 -1.01
N ASP A 86 -25.99 -7.66 -0.18
CA ASP A 86 -27.33 -8.25 -0.21
C ASP A 86 -28.34 -7.31 0.49
N ALA A 87 -29.64 -7.61 0.39
CA ALA A 87 -30.72 -6.83 0.99
C ALA A 87 -30.52 -6.57 2.50
N LYS A 88 -29.82 -7.47 3.21
CA LYS A 88 -29.43 -7.28 4.62
C LYS A 88 -28.31 -6.24 4.78
N GLY A 89 -27.31 -6.26 3.90
CA GLY A 89 -26.22 -5.28 3.88
C GLY A 89 -26.72 -3.88 3.55
N LEU A 90 -27.64 -3.77 2.59
CA LEU A 90 -28.33 -2.51 2.26
C LEU A 90 -29.15 -1.96 3.44
N ARG A 91 -29.86 -2.82 4.19
CA ARG A 91 -30.59 -2.41 5.41
C ARG A 91 -29.65 -1.90 6.49
N LEU A 92 -28.52 -2.57 6.72
CA LEU A 92 -27.50 -2.11 7.67
C LEU A 92 -26.91 -0.77 7.25
N GLY A 93 -26.56 -0.61 5.97
CA GLY A 93 -26.07 0.67 5.44
C GLY A 93 -27.08 1.81 5.63
N LEU A 94 -28.37 1.52 5.42
CA LEU A 94 -29.45 2.50 5.62
C LEU A 94 -29.63 2.86 7.10
N LEU A 95 -29.49 1.89 8.02
CA LEU A 95 -29.50 2.15 9.46
C LEU A 95 -28.31 3.03 9.89
N CYS A 96 -27.10 2.77 9.38
CA CYS A 96 -25.95 3.63 9.65
C CYS A 96 -26.18 5.06 9.14
N LEU A 97 -26.82 5.22 7.98
CA LEU A 97 -27.18 6.53 7.44
C LEU A 97 -28.20 7.27 8.33
N VAL A 98 -29.20 6.54 8.83
CA VAL A 98 -30.19 7.09 9.78
C VAL A 98 -29.51 7.51 11.08
N GLU A 99 -28.61 6.69 11.62
CA GLU A 99 -27.84 7.01 12.84
C GLU A 99 -27.02 8.29 12.68
N VAL A 100 -26.28 8.43 11.58
CA VAL A 100 -25.46 9.62 11.28
C VAL A 100 -26.29 10.90 11.13
N VAL A 101 -27.55 10.78 10.69
CA VAL A 101 -28.44 11.94 10.50
C VAL A 101 -29.23 12.26 11.78
N ALA A 102 -29.52 11.26 12.60
CA ALA A 102 -30.34 11.41 13.81
C ALA A 102 -29.52 11.78 15.06
N VAL A 103 -28.22 11.49 15.09
CA VAL A 103 -27.27 11.80 16.17
C VAL A 103 -26.39 12.99 15.79
#